data_AF-E5A8T3-F1
#
_entry.id   AF-E5A8T3-F1
#
_cell.length_a   1.000
_cell.length_b   1.000
_cell.length_c   1.000
_cell.angle_alpha   90.00
_cell.angle_beta   90.00
_cell.angle_gamma   90.00
#
_symmetry.space_group_name_H-M   'P 1'
#
loop_
_entity.id
_entity.type
_entity.pdbx_description
1 polymer ?
#
loop_
_entity_poly.entity_id
_entity_poly.type
_entity_poly.pdbx_seq_one_letter_code
_entity_poly.pdbx_strand_id
1 'polypeptide(L)'
;MGEETYKPGDKLTAAPTFICDPIDGTTNFVHRYPYVSISLGFAVDLEPVVGVVYNPFTQTLYSAIKGQGAYLNQTTRLPLSAPTPLDSLNSCLVAVEWGSDRSGNDFRVKSETFKRLAATKEEGGGMVHGLRSFGSAALNLCGVASGGLDIYWEAGCWAWDVCAGWVILKEAGGMMVDANPGNWEPRIDERRYMAVRGGQGQKEVIKEFWSLVDGAFEVGI
;
A
#
# COMPACT_ATOMS: atom_id res chain seq x y z
N MET A 1 -6.92 -10.47 14.96
CA MET A 1 -7.87 -10.15 13.88
C MET A 1 -7.39 -10.84 12.62
N GLY A 2 -8.26 -11.45 11.83
CA GLY A 2 -7.84 -11.98 10.54
C GLY A 2 -9.03 -12.13 9.62
N GLU A 3 -8.79 -11.98 8.31
CA GLU A 3 -9.83 -11.88 7.27
C GLU A 3 -10.93 -12.93 7.43
N GLU A 4 -10.56 -14.21 7.42
CA GLU A 4 -11.50 -15.35 7.45
C GLU A 4 -12.14 -15.60 8.82
N THR A 5 -11.69 -14.89 9.85
CA THR A 5 -12.22 -14.98 11.22
C THR A 5 -12.95 -13.72 11.66
N TYR A 6 -12.91 -12.67 10.83
CA TYR A 6 -13.51 -11.38 11.11
C TYR A 6 -15.02 -11.50 11.18
N LYS A 7 -15.62 -10.83 12.16
CA LYS A 7 -17.08 -10.69 12.28
C LYS A 7 -17.45 -9.21 12.19
N PRO A 8 -18.55 -8.87 11.49
CA PRO A 8 -19.04 -7.50 11.47
C PRO A 8 -19.19 -6.93 12.89
N GLY A 9 -18.50 -5.82 13.15
CA GLY A 9 -18.47 -5.16 14.46
C GLY A 9 -17.19 -5.43 15.27
N ASP A 10 -16.33 -6.36 14.85
CA ASP A 10 -14.99 -6.49 15.40
C ASP A 10 -14.22 -5.18 15.17
N LYS A 11 -13.58 -4.67 16.23
CA LYS A 11 -12.79 -3.46 16.19
C LYS A 11 -11.37 -3.75 16.61
N LEU A 12 -10.42 -3.14 15.92
CA LEU A 12 -9.05 -3.11 16.41
C LEU A 12 -8.99 -2.20 17.65
N THR A 13 -8.20 -2.61 18.65
CA THR A 13 -8.04 -1.88 19.90
C THR A 13 -6.55 -1.64 20.17
N ALA A 14 -6.23 -0.92 21.24
CA ALA A 14 -4.85 -0.72 21.67
C ALA A 14 -4.15 -2.01 22.13
N ALA A 15 -4.90 -3.08 22.42
CA ALA A 15 -4.33 -4.35 22.85
C ALA A 15 -3.38 -4.94 21.79
N PRO A 16 -2.26 -5.57 22.19
CA PRO A 16 -1.39 -6.28 21.27
C PRO A 16 -2.15 -7.31 20.44
N THR A 17 -2.14 -7.16 19.12
CA THR A 17 -3.00 -7.92 18.21
C THR A 17 -2.22 -8.44 17.02
N PHE A 18 -2.30 -9.75 16.77
CA PHE A 18 -1.94 -10.33 15.48
C PHE A 18 -3.03 -10.01 14.45
N ILE A 19 -2.62 -9.52 13.28
CA ILE A 19 -3.48 -9.14 12.17
C ILE A 19 -3.05 -9.96 10.94
N CYS A 20 -3.93 -10.82 10.44
CA CYS A 20 -3.57 -11.86 9.46
C CYS A 20 -4.48 -11.84 8.23
N ASP A 21 -3.87 -11.85 7.05
CA ASP A 21 -4.49 -12.25 5.80
C ASP A 21 -3.85 -13.59 5.36
N PRO A 22 -4.61 -14.69 5.33
CA PRO A 22 -4.07 -15.98 4.92
C PRO A 22 -3.77 -16.05 3.42
N ILE A 23 -4.49 -15.31 2.57
CA ILE A 23 -4.34 -15.30 1.10
C ILE A 23 -4.70 -13.90 0.55
N ASP A 24 -3.76 -12.96 0.66
CA ASP A 24 -3.87 -11.67 -0.01
C ASP A 24 -3.66 -11.89 -1.52
N GLY A 25 -4.59 -11.37 -2.31
CA GLY A 25 -4.70 -11.67 -3.74
C GLY A 25 -5.47 -12.96 -4.04
N THR A 26 -6.54 -13.24 -3.31
CA THR A 26 -7.43 -14.38 -3.58
C THR A 26 -7.86 -14.50 -5.05
N THR A 27 -8.15 -13.40 -5.75
CA THR A 27 -8.45 -13.41 -7.20
C THR A 27 -7.27 -13.96 -8.01
N ASN A 28 -6.04 -13.52 -7.70
CA ASN A 28 -4.84 -14.03 -8.34
C ASN A 28 -4.65 -15.52 -8.07
N PHE A 29 -4.89 -15.95 -6.82
CA PHE A 29 -4.80 -17.36 -6.44
C PHE A 29 -5.77 -18.22 -7.25
N VAL A 30 -7.03 -17.83 -7.36
CA VAL A 30 -8.05 -18.51 -8.18
C VAL A 30 -7.63 -18.63 -9.65
N HIS A 31 -7.01 -17.57 -10.19
CA HIS A 31 -6.55 -17.53 -11.58
C HIS A 31 -5.11 -18.03 -11.79
N ARG A 32 -4.43 -18.51 -10.75
CA ARG A 32 -3.03 -18.98 -10.77
C ARG A 32 -2.03 -17.91 -11.22
N TYR A 33 -2.34 -16.63 -11.01
CA TYR A 33 -1.37 -15.56 -11.19
C TYR A 33 -0.43 -15.51 -9.97
N PRO A 34 0.90 -15.58 -10.13
CA PRO A 34 1.84 -15.88 -9.03
C PRO A 34 2.15 -14.66 -8.13
N TYR A 35 1.18 -13.77 -7.95
CA TYR A 35 1.28 -12.56 -7.13
C TYR A 35 0.26 -12.65 -5.98
N VAL A 36 0.56 -13.55 -5.05
CA VAL A 36 -0.30 -13.94 -3.92
C VAL A 36 0.59 -14.00 -2.69
N SER A 37 0.10 -13.57 -1.53
CA SER A 37 0.89 -13.63 -0.30
C SER A 37 0.10 -14.06 0.93
N ILE A 38 0.84 -14.58 1.91
CA ILE A 38 0.40 -14.64 3.30
C ILE A 38 0.92 -13.36 3.97
N SER A 39 0.05 -12.62 4.64
CA SER A 39 0.38 -11.40 5.37
C SER A 39 0.11 -11.59 6.85
N LEU A 40 1.14 -11.39 7.69
CA LEU A 40 1.02 -11.45 9.14
C LEU A 40 1.68 -10.21 9.76
N GLY A 41 0.86 -9.36 10.33
CA GLY A 41 1.29 -8.21 11.11
C GLY A 41 1.04 -8.39 12.61
N PHE A 42 1.78 -7.65 13.42
CA PHE A 42 1.54 -7.50 14.84
C PHE A 42 1.49 -6.01 15.17
N ALA A 43 0.41 -5.58 15.81
CA ALA A 43 0.19 -4.19 16.20
C ALA A 43 0.10 -4.06 17.72
N VAL A 44 0.65 -2.98 18.27
CA VAL A 44 0.57 -2.59 19.67
C VAL A 44 0.13 -1.13 19.70
N ASP A 45 -0.86 -0.78 20.53
CA ASP A 45 -1.42 0.58 20.59
C ASP A 45 -1.87 1.11 19.22
N LEU A 46 -2.48 0.23 18.40
CA LEU A 46 -2.89 0.48 17.00
C LEU A 46 -1.73 0.81 16.04
N GLU A 47 -0.48 0.70 16.49
CA GLU A 47 0.70 0.89 15.66
C GLU A 47 1.23 -0.46 15.14
N PRO A 48 1.40 -0.65 13.82
CA PRO A 48 2.13 -1.80 13.28
C PRO A 48 3.58 -1.82 13.78
N VAL A 49 4.02 -2.93 14.39
CA VAL A 49 5.38 -3.07 14.96
C VAL A 49 6.18 -4.26 14.42
N VAL A 50 5.52 -5.30 13.92
CA VAL A 50 6.16 -6.43 13.22
C VAL A 50 5.35 -6.76 11.98
N GLY A 51 6.02 -7.03 10.87
CA GLY A 51 5.38 -7.41 9.61
C GLY A 51 6.12 -8.54 8.91
N VAL A 52 5.35 -9.50 8.40
CA VAL A 52 5.82 -10.60 7.55
C VAL A 52 4.88 -10.72 6.36
N VAL A 53 5.42 -10.66 5.14
CA VAL A 53 4.69 -10.91 3.89
C VAL A 53 5.43 -11.97 3.10
N TYR A 54 4.79 -13.09 2.83
CA TYR A 54 5.42 -14.24 2.14
C TYR A 54 4.65 -14.63 0.89
N ASN A 55 5.30 -14.57 -0.27
CA ASN A 55 4.78 -15.14 -1.50
C ASN A 55 5.31 -16.57 -1.66
N PRO A 56 4.45 -17.61 -1.55
CA PRO A 56 4.87 -19.01 -1.63
C PRO A 56 5.28 -19.44 -3.04
N PHE A 57 4.78 -18.77 -4.08
CA PHE A 57 5.07 -19.13 -5.48
C PHE A 57 6.46 -18.66 -5.90
N THR A 58 6.89 -17.49 -5.42
CA THR A 58 8.22 -16.94 -5.71
C THR A 58 9.23 -17.19 -4.58
N GLN A 59 8.80 -17.79 -3.47
CA GLN A 59 9.59 -17.99 -2.25
C GLN A 59 10.22 -16.68 -1.75
N THR A 60 9.47 -15.59 -1.86
CA THR A 60 9.90 -14.24 -1.49
C THR A 60 9.33 -13.89 -0.14
N LEU A 61 10.19 -13.67 0.84
CA LEU A 61 9.83 -13.31 2.22
C LEU A 61 10.26 -11.88 2.51
N TYR A 62 9.30 -10.99 2.72
CA TYR A 62 9.53 -9.67 3.27
C TYR A 62 9.27 -9.69 4.77
N SER A 63 10.14 -9.06 5.55
CA SER A 63 9.99 -9.00 7.00
C SER A 63 10.57 -7.72 7.59
N ALA A 64 9.97 -7.21 8.65
CA ALA A 64 10.45 -6.04 9.37
C ALA A 64 10.00 -6.05 10.84
N ILE A 65 10.83 -5.45 11.69
CA ILE A 65 10.52 -5.15 13.09
C ILE A 65 10.81 -3.66 13.27
N LYS A 66 9.92 -2.93 13.95
CA LYS A 66 10.07 -1.50 14.23
C LYS A 66 11.45 -1.20 14.82
N GLY A 67 12.21 -0.31 14.18
CA GLY A 67 13.55 0.11 14.55
C GLY A 67 14.68 -0.86 14.19
N GLN A 68 14.41 -1.96 13.47
CA GLN A 68 15.40 -3.00 13.13
C GLN A 68 15.67 -3.10 11.62
N GLY A 69 14.99 -2.30 10.79
CA GLY A 69 15.05 -2.36 9.34
C GLY A 69 14.11 -3.41 8.73
N ALA A 70 14.01 -3.35 7.40
CA ALA A 70 13.25 -4.29 6.59
C ALA A 70 14.19 -5.16 5.74
N TYR A 71 13.80 -6.42 5.55
CA TYR A 71 14.62 -7.43 4.88
C TYR A 71 13.80 -8.26 3.90
N LEU A 72 14.40 -8.54 2.76
CA LEU A 72 14.02 -9.55 1.80
C LEU A 72 14.81 -10.85 2.06
N ASN A 73 14.11 -11.97 2.13
CA ASN A 73 14.65 -13.31 2.37
C ASN A 73 15.61 -13.35 3.58
N GLN A 74 15.25 -12.62 4.65
CA GLN A 74 15.94 -12.51 5.94
C GLN A 74 17.30 -11.81 5.92
N THR A 75 18.02 -11.80 4.79
CA THR A 75 19.42 -11.34 4.74
C THR A 75 19.62 -10.06 3.92
N THR A 76 18.78 -9.81 2.92
CA THR A 76 18.94 -8.65 2.04
C THR A 76 18.17 -7.47 2.60
N ARG A 77 18.87 -6.41 3.02
CA ARG A 77 18.23 -5.20 3.55
C ARG A 77 17.50 -4.42 2.44
N LEU A 78 16.35 -3.84 2.78
CA LEU A 78 15.59 -2.93 1.91
C LEU A 78 15.92 -1.46 2.21
N PRO A 79 15.76 -0.56 1.22
CA PRO A 79 15.41 -0.82 -0.19
C PRO A 79 16.53 -1.56 -0.94
N LEU A 80 16.21 -2.22 -2.06
CA LEU A 80 17.17 -3.05 -2.83
C LEU A 80 18.24 -2.22 -3.56
N SER A 81 17.94 -0.95 -3.80
CA SER A 81 18.81 0.03 -4.43
C SER A 81 18.78 1.33 -3.64
N ALA A 82 19.84 2.14 -3.74
CA ALA A 82 19.85 3.47 -3.16
C ALA A 82 18.68 4.30 -3.72
N PRO A 83 17.85 4.93 -2.86
CA PRO A 83 16.75 5.77 -3.32
C PRO A 83 17.20 6.91 -4.22
N THR A 84 16.57 7.04 -5.37
CA THR A 84 16.67 8.24 -6.22
C THR A 84 15.67 9.31 -5.76
N PRO A 85 15.93 10.60 -6.02
CA PRO A 85 14.96 11.66 -5.73
C PRO A 85 13.61 11.43 -6.43
N LEU A 86 12.52 11.81 -5.74
CA LEU A 86 11.14 11.85 -6.25
C LEU A 86 10.82 13.30 -6.64
N ASP A 87 11.30 13.73 -7.81
CA ASP A 87 11.20 15.15 -8.22
C ASP A 87 9.79 15.55 -8.67
N SER A 88 9.10 14.66 -9.39
CA SER A 88 7.68 14.81 -9.73
C SER A 88 7.04 13.49 -10.14
N LEU A 89 5.71 13.44 -10.16
CA LEU A 89 4.93 12.25 -10.53
C LEU A 89 5.27 11.66 -11.88
N ASN A 90 5.73 12.47 -12.85
CA ASN A 90 6.03 11.97 -14.19
C ASN A 90 7.22 11.01 -14.25
N SER A 91 8.00 10.92 -13.16
CA SER A 91 9.09 9.97 -13.01
C SER A 91 8.70 8.72 -12.23
N CYS A 92 7.49 8.67 -11.68
CA CYS A 92 7.03 7.65 -10.76
C CYS A 92 6.31 6.50 -11.48
N LEU A 93 6.60 5.26 -11.07
CA LEU A 93 5.81 4.07 -11.34
C LEU A 93 4.82 3.86 -10.19
N VAL A 94 3.53 3.87 -10.52
CA VAL A 94 2.44 3.88 -9.52
C VAL A 94 1.65 2.57 -9.59
N ALA A 95 1.50 1.90 -8.45
CA ALA A 95 0.58 0.78 -8.28
C ALA A 95 -0.79 1.27 -7.80
N VAL A 96 -1.84 0.72 -8.37
CA VAL A 96 -3.24 0.99 -8.03
C VAL A 96 -4.06 -0.28 -8.18
N GLU A 97 -5.19 -0.39 -7.49
CA GLU A 97 -6.12 -1.49 -7.68
C GLU A 97 -7.55 -0.99 -7.81
N TRP A 98 -8.33 -1.69 -8.64
CA TRP A 98 -9.74 -1.36 -8.86
C TRP A 98 -10.63 -1.64 -7.63
N GLY A 99 -10.13 -2.35 -6.62
CA GLY A 99 -10.88 -2.79 -5.41
C GLY A 99 -11.80 -3.99 -5.69
N SER A 100 -12.73 -4.29 -4.79
CA SER A 100 -13.82 -5.28 -5.01
C SER A 100 -15.10 -4.61 -5.52
N ASP A 101 -15.39 -3.40 -5.04
CA ASP A 101 -16.55 -2.62 -5.46
C ASP A 101 -16.36 -2.11 -6.89
N ARG A 102 -17.43 -2.21 -7.69
CA ARG A 102 -17.45 -1.84 -9.12
C ARG A 102 -18.48 -0.76 -9.43
N SER A 103 -18.98 -0.08 -8.40
CA SER A 103 -20.00 0.94 -8.48
C SER A 103 -19.89 1.90 -7.29
N GLY A 104 -20.66 2.99 -7.33
CA GLY A 104 -20.70 3.98 -6.26
C GLY A 104 -19.57 5.01 -6.32
N ASN A 105 -19.47 5.81 -5.26
CA ASN A 105 -18.55 6.94 -5.20
C ASN A 105 -17.08 6.50 -5.32
N ASP A 106 -16.65 5.52 -4.51
CA ASP A 106 -15.24 5.16 -4.43
C ASP A 106 -14.71 4.56 -5.74
N PHE A 107 -15.54 3.80 -6.47
CA PHE A 107 -15.19 3.33 -7.81
C PHE A 107 -14.99 4.51 -8.79
N ARG A 108 -15.89 5.50 -8.77
CA ARG A 108 -15.78 6.72 -9.58
C ARG A 108 -14.50 7.51 -9.24
N VAL A 109 -14.22 7.70 -7.95
CA VAL A 109 -13.01 8.42 -7.48
C VAL A 109 -11.75 7.70 -7.98
N LYS A 110 -11.69 6.37 -7.87
CA LYS A 110 -10.60 5.57 -8.44
C LYS A 110 -10.47 5.79 -9.95
N SER A 111 -11.54 5.57 -10.70
CA SER A 111 -11.48 5.59 -12.17
C SER A 111 -11.07 6.96 -12.72
N GLU A 112 -11.62 8.05 -12.18
CA GLU A 112 -11.26 9.40 -12.63
C GLU A 112 -9.84 9.78 -12.19
N THR A 113 -9.42 9.39 -10.98
CA THR A 113 -8.04 9.62 -10.52
C THR A 113 -7.04 8.86 -11.39
N PHE A 114 -7.31 7.60 -11.76
CA PHE A 114 -6.44 6.82 -12.65
C PHE A 114 -6.26 7.50 -14.01
N LYS A 115 -7.37 8.01 -14.57
CA LYS A 115 -7.34 8.79 -15.81
C LYS A 115 -6.46 10.04 -15.67
N ARG A 116 -6.60 10.80 -14.58
CA ARG A 116 -5.79 12.01 -14.32
C ARG A 116 -4.31 11.67 -14.11
N LEU A 117 -3.98 10.59 -13.41
CA LEU A 117 -2.59 10.16 -13.25
C LEU A 117 -1.92 9.81 -14.59
N ALA A 118 -2.66 9.16 -15.49
CA ALA A 118 -2.16 8.72 -16.79
C ALA A 118 -2.14 9.82 -17.87
N ALA A 119 -3.05 10.80 -17.79
CA ALA A 119 -3.12 11.89 -18.76
C ALA A 119 -1.85 12.75 -18.77
N THR A 120 -1.58 13.42 -19.89
CA THR A 120 -0.38 14.24 -20.04
C THR A 120 -0.46 15.49 -19.16
N LYS A 121 0.70 16.12 -18.89
CA LYS A 121 0.72 17.36 -18.08
C LYS A 121 -0.01 18.52 -18.77
N GLU A 122 -0.03 18.55 -20.10
CA GLU A 122 -0.74 19.57 -20.89
C GLU A 122 -2.27 19.47 -20.72
N GLU A 123 -2.79 18.27 -20.47
CA GLU A 123 -4.20 18.02 -20.16
C GLU A 123 -4.51 18.13 -18.65
N GLY A 124 -3.55 18.56 -17.83
CA GLY A 124 -3.69 18.67 -16.38
C GLY A 124 -3.55 17.34 -15.63
N GLY A 125 -2.95 16.33 -16.27
CA GLY A 125 -2.65 15.04 -15.69
C GLY A 125 -1.25 14.92 -15.08
N GLY A 126 -0.97 13.76 -14.48
CA GLY A 126 0.30 13.49 -13.80
C GLY A 126 1.42 12.98 -14.73
N MET A 127 1.05 12.41 -15.89
CA MET A 127 1.96 11.75 -16.82
C MET A 127 2.87 10.73 -16.12
N VAL A 128 2.33 9.96 -15.16
CA VAL A 128 3.12 8.95 -14.44
C VAL A 128 3.76 7.97 -15.42
N HIS A 129 4.97 7.47 -15.12
CA HIS A 129 5.67 6.53 -16.02
C HIS A 129 4.85 5.27 -16.32
N GLY A 130 3.97 4.89 -15.41
CA GLY A 130 2.93 3.91 -15.68
C GLY A 130 2.09 3.60 -14.47
N LEU A 131 0.93 3.03 -14.74
CA LEU A 131 0.09 2.39 -13.75
C LEU A 131 0.32 0.87 -13.77
N ARG A 132 0.23 0.25 -12.61
CA ARG A 132 0.23 -1.21 -12.43
C ARG A 132 -0.91 -1.62 -11.52
N SER A 133 -1.53 -2.75 -11.80
CA SER A 133 -2.49 -3.41 -10.91
C SER A 133 -2.10 -4.86 -10.82
N PHE A 134 -1.55 -5.25 -9.68
CA PHE A 134 -0.95 -6.57 -9.47
C PHE A 134 -1.86 -7.49 -8.66
N GLY A 135 -2.83 -6.96 -7.92
CA GLY A 135 -3.88 -7.71 -7.24
C GLY A 135 -3.55 -8.23 -5.84
N SER A 136 -2.49 -7.73 -5.17
CA SER A 136 -2.18 -8.01 -3.75
C SER A 136 -1.64 -6.74 -3.10
N ALA A 137 -2.37 -6.23 -2.11
CA ALA A 137 -2.04 -4.99 -1.40
C ALA A 137 -0.73 -5.12 -0.60
N ALA A 138 -0.55 -6.25 0.09
CA ALA A 138 0.63 -6.53 0.90
C ALA A 138 1.90 -6.59 0.03
N LEU A 139 1.82 -7.22 -1.15
CA LEU A 139 2.95 -7.28 -2.08
C LEU A 139 3.19 -5.94 -2.80
N ASN A 140 2.14 -5.16 -3.10
CA ASN A 140 2.29 -3.80 -3.63
C ASN A 140 3.08 -2.93 -2.64
N LEU A 141 2.73 -2.98 -1.35
CA LEU A 141 3.48 -2.29 -0.29
C LEU A 141 4.95 -2.75 -0.22
N CYS A 142 5.20 -4.05 -0.33
CA CYS A 142 6.57 -4.59 -0.36
C CYS A 142 7.34 -4.16 -1.61
N GLY A 143 6.66 -4.01 -2.76
CA GLY A 143 7.24 -3.48 -3.99
C GLY A 143 7.67 -2.02 -3.84
N VAL A 144 6.87 -1.20 -3.15
CA VAL A 144 7.22 0.18 -2.78
C VAL A 144 8.40 0.20 -1.79
N ALA A 145 8.35 -0.61 -0.74
CA ALA A 145 9.43 -0.72 0.24
C ALA A 145 10.77 -1.16 -0.40
N SER A 146 10.69 -2.01 -1.43
CA SER A 146 11.87 -2.48 -2.16
C SER A 146 12.45 -1.43 -3.12
N GLY A 147 11.70 -0.38 -3.44
CA GLY A 147 12.04 0.63 -4.44
C GLY A 147 11.75 0.20 -5.88
N GLY A 148 11.02 -0.91 -6.08
CA GLY A 148 10.57 -1.33 -7.42
C GLY A 148 9.30 -0.60 -7.89
N LEU A 149 8.57 0.00 -6.95
CA LEU A 149 7.45 0.91 -7.17
C LEU A 149 7.74 2.21 -6.43
N ASP A 150 7.30 3.34 -6.97
CA ASP A 150 7.46 4.63 -6.30
C ASP A 150 6.29 4.90 -5.35
N ILE A 151 5.08 4.59 -5.81
CA ILE A 151 3.82 4.89 -5.10
C ILE A 151 2.88 3.69 -5.21
N TYR A 152 2.13 3.40 -4.14
CA TYR A 152 0.93 2.56 -4.17
C TYR A 152 -0.22 3.34 -3.56
N TRP A 153 -1.36 3.41 -4.25
CA TRP A 153 -2.53 4.17 -3.81
C TRP A 153 -3.80 3.32 -3.93
N GLU A 154 -4.46 3.10 -2.81
CA GLU A 154 -5.70 2.32 -2.76
C GLU A 154 -6.61 2.72 -1.60
N ALA A 155 -7.91 2.60 -1.83
CA ALA A 155 -8.93 2.59 -0.78
C ALA A 155 -9.77 1.31 -0.86
N GLY A 156 -10.27 0.88 0.28
CA GLY A 156 -11.01 -0.37 0.47
C GLY A 156 -10.20 -1.46 1.18
N CYS A 157 -8.89 -1.31 1.33
CA CYS A 157 -8.06 -2.26 2.06
C CYS A 157 -8.50 -2.38 3.52
N TRP A 158 -8.31 -3.55 4.10
CA TRP A 158 -8.48 -3.82 5.51
C TRP A 158 -7.14 -3.80 6.24
N ALA A 159 -7.19 -3.82 7.58
CA ALA A 159 -5.98 -3.82 8.38
C ALA A 159 -5.07 -5.02 8.09
N TRP A 160 -5.62 -6.18 7.70
CA TRP A 160 -4.84 -7.37 7.37
C TRP A 160 -4.08 -7.27 6.04
N ASP A 161 -4.63 -6.54 5.07
CA ASP A 161 -3.99 -6.23 3.79
C ASP A 161 -2.73 -5.38 3.98
N VAL A 162 -2.76 -4.45 4.95
CA VAL A 162 -1.73 -3.39 5.06
C VAL A 162 -0.80 -3.51 6.25
N CYS A 163 -1.20 -4.15 7.36
CA CYS A 163 -0.44 -4.12 8.63
C CYS A 163 1.03 -4.54 8.44
N ALA A 164 1.25 -5.70 7.83
CA ALA A 164 2.60 -6.22 7.63
C ALA A 164 3.42 -5.35 6.65
N GLY A 165 2.83 -5.03 5.50
CA GLY A 165 3.46 -4.20 4.46
C GLY A 165 3.79 -2.79 4.96
N TRP A 166 3.01 -2.23 5.88
CA TRP A 166 3.24 -0.92 6.47
C TRP A 166 4.53 -0.87 7.29
N VAL A 167 4.77 -1.86 8.16
CA VAL A 167 6.03 -1.94 8.93
C VAL A 167 7.21 -2.04 7.97
N ILE A 168 7.10 -2.92 6.97
CA ILE A 168 8.13 -3.13 5.95
C ILE A 168 8.44 -1.83 5.20
N LEU A 169 7.41 -1.08 4.79
CA LEU A 169 7.54 0.21 4.13
C LEU A 169 8.25 1.25 5.02
N LYS A 170 7.79 1.43 6.26
CA LYS A 170 8.37 2.40 7.20
C LYS A 170 9.84 2.10 7.50
N GLU A 171 10.17 0.84 7.73
CA GLU A 171 11.54 0.41 8.02
C GLU A 171 12.47 0.47 6.79
N ALA A 172 11.92 0.51 5.57
CA ALA A 172 12.64 0.83 4.34
C ALA A 172 12.73 2.36 4.07
N GLY A 173 12.27 3.20 4.99
CA GLY A 173 12.27 4.66 4.89
C GLY A 173 11.09 5.26 4.12
N GLY A 174 10.09 4.45 3.78
CA GLY A 174 8.87 4.89 3.10
C GLY A 174 7.88 5.61 4.02
N MET A 175 6.92 6.30 3.41
CA MET A 175 5.82 6.97 4.09
C MET A 175 4.50 6.30 3.75
N MET A 176 3.63 6.16 4.74
CA MET A 176 2.21 5.83 4.55
C MET A 176 1.38 7.05 4.97
N VAL A 177 0.53 7.53 4.08
CA VAL A 177 -0.43 8.63 4.31
C VAL A 177 -1.81 8.22 3.85
N ASP A 178 -2.84 9.01 4.11
CA ASP A 178 -4.20 8.70 3.64
C ASP A 178 -4.26 8.81 2.11
N ALA A 179 -5.09 7.98 1.49
CA ALA A 179 -5.38 8.10 0.07
C ALA A 179 -6.15 9.41 -0.23
N ASN A 180 -6.96 9.87 0.71
CA ASN A 180 -7.60 11.19 0.67
C ASN A 180 -6.63 12.31 1.03
N PRO A 181 -6.71 13.49 0.36
CA PRO A 181 -5.87 14.62 0.67
C PRO A 181 -5.96 15.11 2.12
N GLY A 182 -4.81 15.43 2.72
CA GLY A 182 -4.70 16.22 3.94
C GLY A 182 -4.46 15.44 5.24
N ASN A 183 -4.72 14.13 5.26
CA ASN A 183 -4.40 13.28 6.41
C ASN A 183 -3.04 12.59 6.21
N TRP A 184 -2.04 13.02 6.98
CA TRP A 184 -0.66 12.52 6.89
C TRP A 184 -0.38 11.31 7.79
N GLU A 185 -1.27 11.02 8.75
CA GLU A 185 -1.05 9.99 9.77
C GLU A 185 -2.30 9.13 9.90
N PRO A 186 -2.68 8.38 8.84
CA PRO A 186 -3.86 7.55 8.88
C PRO A 186 -3.73 6.43 9.91
N ARG A 187 -4.86 5.99 10.43
CA ARG A 187 -4.94 4.80 11.27
C ARG A 187 -4.86 3.54 10.43
N ILE A 188 -4.37 2.45 11.02
CA ILE A 188 -4.28 1.13 10.37
C ILE A 188 -5.64 0.51 9.96
N ASP A 189 -6.74 1.02 10.50
CA ASP A 189 -8.10 0.59 10.22
C ASP A 189 -8.93 1.63 9.43
N GLU A 190 -8.27 2.64 8.85
CA GLU A 190 -8.91 3.75 8.12
C GLU A 190 -9.31 3.39 6.68
N ARG A 191 -8.78 2.28 6.15
CA ARG A 191 -9.12 1.67 4.86
C ARG A 191 -8.75 2.50 3.62
N ARG A 192 -7.92 3.53 3.77
CA ARG A 192 -7.52 4.45 2.71
C ARG A 192 -6.04 4.75 2.86
N TYR A 193 -5.22 4.35 1.89
CA TYR A 193 -3.76 4.40 2.03
C TYR A 193 -3.06 4.82 0.75
N MET A 194 -2.04 5.64 0.92
CA MET A 194 -1.01 5.93 -0.06
C MET A 194 0.36 5.63 0.54
N ALA A 195 1.05 4.67 -0.04
CA ALA A 195 2.43 4.36 0.27
C ALA A 195 3.36 5.03 -0.73
N VAL A 196 4.43 5.66 -0.25
CA VAL A 196 5.49 6.25 -1.09
C VAL A 196 6.83 5.72 -0.60
N ARG A 197 7.67 5.25 -1.54
CA ARG A 197 8.98 4.69 -1.19
C ARG A 197 9.87 5.71 -0.48
N GLY A 198 10.90 5.24 0.20
CA GLY A 198 11.91 6.12 0.78
C GLY A 198 12.64 6.94 -0.28
N GLY A 199 13.00 8.19 0.05
CA GLY A 199 13.74 9.09 -0.84
C GLY A 199 13.51 10.57 -0.51
N GLN A 200 14.33 11.44 -1.08
CA GLN A 200 14.08 12.89 -1.05
C GLN A 200 12.86 13.21 -1.95
N GLY A 201 11.98 14.13 -1.52
CA GLY A 201 10.82 14.55 -2.30
C GLY A 201 9.49 13.87 -1.96
N GLN A 202 9.45 12.99 -0.95
CA GLN A 202 8.24 12.24 -0.58
C GLN A 202 7.03 13.16 -0.33
N LYS A 203 7.18 14.26 0.42
CA LYS A 203 6.06 15.15 0.75
C LYS A 203 5.57 15.93 -0.46
N GLU A 204 6.48 16.30 -1.36
CA GLU A 204 6.21 17.03 -2.59
C GLU A 204 5.40 16.16 -3.54
N VAL A 205 5.84 14.92 -3.78
CA VAL A 205 5.11 13.99 -4.65
C VAL A 205 3.77 13.56 -4.07
N ILE A 206 3.65 13.42 -2.75
CA ILE A 206 2.37 13.17 -2.06
C ILE A 206 1.38 14.30 -2.33
N LYS A 207 1.81 15.56 -2.20
CA LYS A 207 0.97 16.73 -2.47
C LYS A 207 0.61 16.85 -3.95
N GLU A 208 1.54 16.57 -4.85
CA GLU A 208 1.28 16.52 -6.29
C GLU A 208 0.23 15.46 -6.61
N PHE A 209 0.37 14.25 -6.04
CA PHE A 209 -0.61 13.16 -6.21
C PHE A 209 -1.98 13.56 -5.71
N TRP A 210 -2.07 14.08 -4.48
CA TRP A 210 -3.34 14.52 -3.91
C TRP A 210 -4.04 15.62 -4.72
N SER A 211 -3.29 16.47 -5.44
CA SER A 211 -3.89 17.46 -6.35
C SER A 211 -4.60 16.83 -7.57
N LEU A 212 -4.24 15.58 -7.89
CA LEU A 212 -4.81 14.80 -8.97
C LEU A 212 -5.93 13.85 -8.54
N VAL A 213 -6.16 13.68 -7.24
CA VAL A 213 -7.30 12.90 -6.73
C VAL A 213 -8.60 13.61 -7.10
N ASP A 214 -9.51 12.88 -7.75
CA ASP A 214 -10.79 13.40 -8.24
C ASP A 214 -11.96 12.99 -7.33
N GLY A 215 -12.18 13.78 -6.29
CA GLY A 215 -13.17 13.54 -5.24
C GLY A 215 -12.53 13.08 -3.93
N ALA A 216 -13.30 12.37 -3.11
CA ALA A 216 -12.84 11.81 -1.85
C ALA A 216 -13.47 10.43 -1.66
N PHE A 217 -12.69 9.49 -1.15
CA PHE A 217 -13.18 8.19 -0.73
C PHE A 217 -14.06 8.31 0.51
N GLU A 218 -15.15 7.54 0.52
CA GLU A 218 -16.13 7.48 1.61
C GLU A 218 -15.94 6.22 2.48
N VAL A 219 -15.26 5.19 1.97
CA VAL A 219 -14.93 4.01 2.79
C VAL A 219 -14.10 4.39 4.01
N GLY A 220 -14.47 3.86 5.17
CA GLY A 220 -13.78 4.10 6.44
C GLY A 220 -14.07 5.47 7.08
N ILE A 221 -15.04 6.24 6.54
CA ILE A 221 -15.64 7.40 7.23
C ILE A 221 -16.71 6.92 8.22
#